data_AF-A0A7S1S2F0-F1
#
_entry.id   AF-A0A7S1S2F0-F1
#
_cell.length_a   1.000
_cell.length_b   1.000
_cell.length_c   1.000
_cell.angle_alpha   90.00
_cell.angle_beta   90.00
_cell.angle_gamma   90.00
#
_symmetry.space_group_name_H-M   'P 1'
#
loop_
_entity.id
_entity.type
_entity.pdbx_description
1 polymer ?
#
loop_
_entity_poly.entity_id
_entity_poly.type
_entity_poly.pdbx_seq_one_letter_code
_entity_poly.pdbx_strand_id
1 'polypeptide(L)'
;EVAVVQSARRPEHRLTALPPLKLEPKELKANEACVRLEPAKKKQVFLGFGGSFTEASAEVLRRLGLANQEAIVTAYFSRDHGLGYQFGRVHINSCDFSEGNWSCCETPGDARMTTFSIQRYHRAILPLVRRAAVAAGGPLK
;
A
#
# COMPACT_ATOMS: atom_id res chain seq x y z
N GLU A 1 -4.68 27.07 8.21
CA GLU A 1 -4.63 26.09 9.32
C GLU A 1 -3.96 24.82 8.82
N VAL A 2 -3.29 24.08 9.70
CA VAL A 2 -2.56 22.86 9.36
C VAL A 2 -3.15 21.71 10.15
N ALA A 3 -3.59 20.67 9.45
CA ALA A 3 -4.01 19.43 10.08
C ALA A 3 -2.79 18.73 10.71
N VAL A 4 -2.96 18.24 11.94
CA VAL A 4 -1.90 17.54 12.66
C VAL A 4 -2.40 16.15 13.02
N VAL A 5 -1.59 15.15 12.66
CA VAL A 5 -1.83 13.74 13.00
C VAL A 5 -0.60 13.24 13.74
N GLN A 6 -0.80 12.59 14.88
CA GLN A 6 0.28 12.04 15.69
C GLN A 6 0.23 10.51 15.68
N SER A 7 1.40 9.88 15.82
CA SER A 7 1.55 8.49 16.24
C SER A 7 2.66 8.41 17.27
N ALA A 8 2.38 7.80 18.42
CA ALA A 8 3.36 7.59 19.50
C ALA A 8 3.28 6.16 20.01
N ARG A 9 4.24 5.76 20.86
CA ARG A 9 4.37 4.38 21.36
C ARG A 9 3.09 3.85 22.01
N ARG A 10 2.29 4.71 22.64
CA ARG A 10 1.05 4.28 23.30
C ARG A 10 -0.12 4.18 22.30
N PRO A 11 -0.97 3.14 22.38
CA PRO A 11 -2.01 2.86 21.39
C PRO A 11 -3.00 4.00 21.15
N GLU A 12 -3.35 4.77 22.17
CA GLU A 12 -4.27 5.91 22.12
C GLU A 12 -3.80 7.05 21.21
N HIS A 13 -2.52 7.05 20.83
CA HIS A 13 -1.95 8.02 19.91
C HIS A 13 -1.85 7.50 18.48
N ARG A 14 -2.28 6.27 18.15
CA ARG A 14 -2.11 5.72 16.79
C ARG A 14 -2.99 6.48 15.77
N LEU A 15 -2.35 7.18 14.84
CA LEU A 15 -2.98 8.00 13.80
C LEU A 15 -4.02 8.98 14.37
N THR A 16 -3.78 9.49 15.58
CA THR A 16 -4.74 10.36 16.27
C THR A 16 -4.67 11.77 15.70
N ALA A 17 -5.82 12.27 15.24
CA ALA A 17 -5.97 13.67 14.83
C ALA A 17 -5.86 14.58 16.06
N LEU A 18 -5.03 15.61 15.96
CA LEU A 18 -4.89 16.65 16.98
C LEU A 18 -5.60 17.93 16.51
N PRO A 19 -5.88 18.87 17.44
CA PRO A 19 -6.40 20.18 17.06
C PRO A 19 -5.52 20.83 15.96
N PRO A 20 -6.13 21.37 14.89
CA PRO A 20 -5.38 22.03 13.83
C PRO A 20 -4.52 23.16 14.38
N LEU A 21 -3.31 23.30 13.85
CA LEU A 21 -2.43 24.41 14.21
C LEU A 21 -2.65 25.60 13.28
N LYS A 22 -2.68 26.79 13.86
CA LYS A 22 -2.60 28.05 13.11
C LYS A 22 -1.13 28.42 12.93
N LEU A 23 -0.73 28.62 11.67
CA LEU A 23 0.59 29.13 11.35
C LEU A 23 0.54 30.66 11.49
N GLU A 24 1.42 31.19 12.32
CA GLU A 24 1.54 32.62 12.57
C GLU A 24 2.99 33.04 12.30
N PRO A 25 3.22 34.28 11.84
CA PRO A 25 4.55 34.85 11.78
C PRO A 25 5.20 34.79 13.18
N LYS A 26 6.41 34.24 13.26
CA LYS A 26 7.17 34.16 14.50
C LYS A 26 8.62 34.55 14.24
N GLU A 27 9.15 35.43 15.08
CA GLU A 27 10.59 35.68 15.15
C GLU A 27 11.29 34.51 15.82
N LEU A 28 12.31 33.98 15.16
CA LEU A 28 13.11 32.86 15.68
C LEU A 28 14.09 33.38 16.72
N LYS A 29 14.08 32.78 17.91
CA LYS A 29 15.06 33.10 18.96
C LYS A 29 16.37 32.34 18.72
N ALA A 30 17.47 32.88 19.24
CA ALA A 30 18.73 32.15 19.28
C ALA A 30 18.52 30.81 20.03
N ASN A 31 18.98 29.70 19.42
CA ASN A 31 18.84 28.31 19.90
C ASN A 31 17.46 27.65 19.75
N GLU A 32 16.53 28.22 18.99
CA GLU A 32 15.27 27.54 18.68
C GLU A 32 15.40 26.58 17.49
N ALA A 33 14.90 25.35 17.63
CA ALA A 33 14.86 24.39 16.54
C ALA A 33 13.90 24.86 15.44
N CYS A 34 14.39 25.02 14.22
CA CYS A 34 13.60 25.51 13.09
C CYS A 34 13.77 24.59 11.87
N VAL A 35 12.65 24.24 11.25
CA VAL A 35 12.59 23.59 9.93
C VAL A 35 12.06 24.59 8.93
N ARG A 36 12.86 24.92 7.91
CA ARG A 36 12.49 25.86 6.85
C ARG A 36 12.12 25.12 5.57
N LEU A 37 10.98 25.47 4.99
CA LEU A 37 10.54 24.97 3.69
C LEU A 37 11.02 25.91 2.58
N GLU A 38 11.58 25.37 1.49
CA GLU A 38 12.04 26.14 0.33
C GLU A 38 11.34 25.64 -0.96
N PRO A 39 10.10 26.09 -1.26
CA PRO A 39 9.29 25.54 -2.37
C PRO A 39 9.90 25.68 -3.77
N ALA A 40 10.82 26.65 -3.96
CA ALA A 40 11.54 26.83 -5.22
C ALA A 40 12.59 25.75 -5.49
N LYS A 41 13.10 25.07 -4.45
CA LYS A 41 14.13 24.02 -4.55
C LYS A 41 13.49 22.63 -4.67
N LYS A 42 12.95 22.33 -5.84
CA LYS A 42 12.31 21.03 -6.13
C LYS A 42 13.33 19.89 -6.20
N LYS A 43 12.88 18.68 -5.86
CA LYS A 43 13.63 17.42 -5.93
C LYS A 43 12.84 16.40 -6.77
N GLN A 44 12.89 15.11 -6.44
CA GLN A 44 12.15 14.07 -7.14
C GLN A 44 10.63 14.21 -6.98
N VAL A 45 9.91 13.66 -7.95
CA VAL A 45 8.46 13.46 -7.86
C VAL A 45 8.19 12.15 -7.13
N PHE A 46 7.35 12.17 -6.10
CA PHE A 46 6.85 10.96 -5.47
C PHE A 46 5.76 10.36 -6.35
N LEU A 47 5.95 9.10 -6.76
CA LEU A 47 4.97 8.39 -7.58
C LEU A 47 3.77 7.93 -6.75
N GLY A 48 4.01 7.49 -5.52
CA GLY A 48 3.00 7.07 -4.56
C GLY A 48 3.56 6.11 -3.52
N PHE A 49 2.65 5.52 -2.74
CA PHE A 49 2.93 4.52 -1.71
C PHE A 49 2.00 3.33 -1.88
N GLY A 50 2.44 2.16 -1.42
CA GLY A 50 1.77 0.90 -1.71
C GLY A 50 2.30 -0.28 -0.93
N GLY A 51 1.79 -1.45 -1.30
CA GLY A 51 2.16 -2.74 -0.71
C GLY A 51 2.45 -3.80 -1.78
N SER A 52 2.83 -4.99 -1.33
CA SER A 52 2.98 -6.16 -2.21
C SER A 52 1.76 -7.07 -2.12
N PHE A 53 1.27 -7.53 -3.26
CA PHE A 53 0.25 -8.57 -3.39
C PHE A 53 0.95 -9.92 -3.55
N THR A 54 1.31 -10.54 -2.43
CA THR A 54 1.88 -11.89 -2.41
C THR A 54 0.78 -12.95 -2.34
N GLU A 55 1.06 -14.18 -2.78
CA GLU A 55 0.14 -15.31 -2.62
C GLU A 55 -0.26 -15.48 -1.14
N ALA A 56 0.69 -15.39 -0.20
CA ALA A 56 0.40 -15.45 1.24
C ALA A 56 -0.54 -14.32 1.70
N SER A 57 -0.29 -13.06 1.31
CA SER A 57 -1.15 -11.93 1.69
C SER A 57 -2.59 -12.08 1.17
N ALA A 58 -2.72 -12.58 -0.07
CA ALA A 58 -4.00 -12.79 -0.71
C ALA A 58 -4.74 -13.98 -0.09
N GLU A 59 -4.04 -15.05 0.24
CA GLU A 59 -4.62 -16.24 0.85
C GLU A 59 -5.07 -15.99 2.29
N VAL A 60 -4.26 -15.28 3.09
CA VAL A 60 -4.66 -14.86 4.45
C VAL A 60 -5.93 -14.04 4.40
N LEU A 61 -6.00 -13.05 3.51
CA LEU A 61 -7.21 -12.24 3.34
C LEU A 61 -8.40 -13.11 2.90
N ARG A 62 -8.23 -13.99 1.92
CA ARG A 62 -9.29 -14.86 1.37
C ARG A 62 -9.92 -15.77 2.44
N ARG A 63 -9.16 -16.15 3.46
CA ARG A 63 -9.63 -17.00 4.58
C ARG A 63 -10.44 -16.26 5.64
N LEU A 64 -10.45 -14.92 5.64
CA LEU A 64 -11.23 -14.14 6.59
C LEU A 64 -12.71 -14.08 6.18
N GLY A 65 -13.59 -13.76 7.13
CA GLY A 65 -14.98 -13.42 6.82
C GLY A 65 -15.08 -12.14 5.99
N LEU A 66 -16.10 -12.03 5.12
CA LEU A 66 -16.25 -10.94 4.16
C LEU A 66 -16.13 -9.54 4.79
N ALA A 67 -16.74 -9.31 5.95
CA ALA A 67 -16.65 -8.04 6.67
C ALA A 67 -15.21 -7.63 7.00
N ASN A 68 -14.39 -8.57 7.45
CA ASN A 68 -12.97 -8.31 7.75
C ASN A 68 -12.15 -8.11 6.47
N GLN A 69 -12.50 -8.83 5.39
CA GLN A 69 -11.84 -8.62 4.10
C GLN A 69 -12.08 -7.19 3.60
N GLU A 70 -13.33 -6.72 3.63
CA GLU A 70 -13.67 -5.35 3.24
C GLU A 70 -12.98 -4.33 4.15
N ALA A 71 -13.02 -4.51 5.47
CA ALA A 71 -12.36 -3.61 6.40
C ALA A 71 -10.85 -3.45 6.11
N ILE A 72 -10.15 -4.55 5.80
CA ILE A 72 -8.72 -4.51 5.47
C ILE A 72 -8.47 -3.81 4.13
N VAL A 73 -9.25 -4.15 3.09
CA VAL A 73 -9.11 -3.52 1.77
C VAL A 73 -9.38 -2.01 1.85
N THR A 74 -10.44 -1.60 2.54
CA THR A 74 -10.76 -0.20 2.80
C THR A 74 -9.63 0.49 3.57
N ALA A 75 -9.14 -0.11 4.66
CA ALA A 75 -8.09 0.49 5.48
C ALA A 75 -6.80 0.77 4.70
N TYR A 76 -6.43 -0.09 3.75
CA TYR A 76 -5.23 0.13 2.92
C TYR A 76 -5.49 1.06 1.73
N PHE A 77 -6.57 0.85 0.97
CA PHE A 77 -6.71 1.41 -0.37
C PHE A 77 -7.69 2.57 -0.47
N SER A 78 -8.67 2.69 0.44
CA SER A 78 -9.60 3.83 0.43
C SER A 78 -8.83 5.13 0.67
N ARG A 79 -9.15 6.16 -0.13
CA ARG A 79 -8.60 7.51 0.02
C ARG A 79 -9.24 8.29 1.17
N ASP A 80 -10.51 8.00 1.43
CA ASP A 80 -11.32 8.75 2.41
C ASP A 80 -11.35 8.06 3.78
N HIS A 81 -11.23 6.73 3.81
CA HIS A 81 -11.38 5.91 5.01
C HIS A 81 -10.15 5.04 5.31
N GLY A 82 -9.05 5.24 4.59
CA GLY A 82 -7.84 4.41 4.70
C GLY A 82 -6.55 5.17 4.42
N LEU A 83 -5.48 4.42 4.15
CA LEU A 83 -4.14 4.94 3.87
C LEU A 83 -3.98 5.47 2.44
N GLY A 84 -4.97 5.27 1.56
CA GLY A 84 -4.91 5.73 0.17
C GLY A 84 -3.76 5.12 -0.63
N TYR A 85 -3.45 3.83 -0.43
CA TYR A 85 -2.46 3.12 -1.25
C TYR A 85 -2.86 3.16 -2.73
N GLN A 86 -1.88 3.50 -3.57
CA GLN A 86 -2.05 3.61 -5.02
C GLN A 86 -1.05 2.75 -5.79
N PHE A 87 -0.11 2.10 -5.09
CA PHE A 87 0.88 1.20 -5.67
C PHE A 87 0.68 -0.24 -5.22
N GLY A 88 0.93 -1.16 -6.14
CA GLY A 88 0.79 -2.58 -5.92
C GLY A 88 1.90 -3.38 -6.58
N ARG A 89 2.79 -3.99 -5.81
CA ARG A 89 3.81 -4.90 -6.35
C ARG A 89 3.27 -6.33 -6.43
N VAL A 90 3.23 -6.90 -7.63
CA VAL A 90 2.92 -8.31 -7.85
C VAL A 90 4.22 -9.03 -8.24
N HIS A 91 4.49 -10.19 -7.63
CA HIS A 91 5.63 -11.02 -8.01
C HIS A 91 5.32 -11.83 -9.27
N ILE A 92 6.34 -12.18 -10.05
CA ILE A 92 6.21 -13.14 -11.17
C ILE A 92 6.76 -14.48 -10.69
N ASN A 93 6.04 -15.57 -10.94
CA ASN A 93 6.27 -16.92 -10.39
C ASN A 93 6.06 -16.92 -8.86
N SER A 94 6.46 -17.97 -8.16
CA SER A 94 6.46 -17.98 -6.69
C SER A 94 7.54 -17.06 -6.11
N CYS A 95 7.31 -16.57 -4.91
CA CYS A 95 8.36 -16.06 -4.04
C CYS A 95 8.38 -16.82 -2.71
N ASP A 96 9.23 -16.43 -1.77
CA ASP A 96 9.27 -16.94 -0.39
C ASP A 96 7.93 -16.79 0.37
N PHE A 97 7.10 -15.83 -0.04
CA PHE A 97 5.72 -15.63 0.43
C PHE A 97 4.67 -16.31 -0.47
N SER A 98 5.02 -17.45 -1.06
CA SER A 98 4.12 -18.36 -1.76
C SER A 98 3.85 -19.62 -0.95
N GLU A 99 2.74 -20.31 -1.22
CA GLU A 99 2.43 -21.59 -0.53
C GLU A 99 3.40 -22.72 -0.92
N GLY A 100 4.16 -22.51 -2.00
CA GLY A 100 5.22 -23.38 -2.46
C GLY A 100 5.89 -22.79 -3.69
N ASN A 101 6.89 -23.50 -4.23
CA ASN A 101 7.58 -23.08 -5.45
C ASN A 101 6.72 -23.39 -6.68
N TRP A 102 6.61 -22.43 -7.58
CA TRP A 102 5.93 -22.56 -8.87
C TRP A 102 6.38 -21.47 -9.85
N SER A 103 6.26 -21.75 -11.14
CA SER A 103 6.51 -20.87 -12.27
C SER A 103 5.26 -20.81 -13.15
N CYS A 104 5.11 -19.73 -13.89
CA CYS A 104 4.08 -19.63 -14.93
C CYS A 104 4.33 -20.61 -16.08
N CYS A 105 5.56 -21.14 -16.22
CA CYS A 105 5.92 -22.16 -17.21
C CYS A 105 6.81 -23.20 -16.52
N GLU A 106 6.26 -24.38 -16.25
CA GLU A 106 6.91 -25.45 -15.48
C GLU A 106 7.50 -26.55 -16.38
N THR A 107 7.05 -26.65 -17.64
CA THR A 107 7.44 -27.74 -18.54
C THR A 107 8.92 -27.63 -18.91
N PRO A 108 9.77 -28.61 -18.53
CA PRO A 108 11.18 -28.57 -18.87
C PRO A 108 11.41 -28.53 -20.39
N GLY A 109 12.26 -27.61 -20.86
CA GLY A 109 12.58 -27.47 -22.28
C GLY A 109 11.54 -26.72 -23.12
N ASP A 110 10.45 -26.20 -22.52
CA ASP A 110 9.45 -25.39 -23.24
C ASP A 110 9.92 -23.95 -23.49
N ALA A 111 10.93 -23.80 -24.35
CA ALA A 111 11.47 -22.50 -24.76
C ALA A 111 10.45 -21.64 -25.54
N ARG A 112 9.40 -22.26 -26.09
CA ARG A 112 8.33 -21.58 -26.83
C ARG A 112 7.17 -21.14 -25.94
N MET A 113 7.22 -21.43 -24.64
CA MET A 113 6.18 -21.08 -23.66
C MET A 113 4.79 -21.61 -24.02
N THR A 114 4.69 -22.77 -24.68
CA THR A 114 3.40 -23.34 -25.09
C THR A 114 2.54 -23.75 -23.90
N THR A 115 3.15 -23.94 -22.74
CA THR A 115 2.48 -24.32 -21.48
C THR A 115 2.37 -23.17 -20.48
N PHE A 116 2.67 -21.93 -20.88
CA PHE A 116 2.56 -20.76 -20.01
C PHE A 116 1.13 -20.56 -19.49
N SER A 117 0.99 -20.34 -18.18
CA SER A 117 -0.29 -20.12 -17.51
C SER A 117 -0.16 -19.22 -16.29
N ILE A 118 -1.11 -18.29 -16.14
CA ILE A 118 -1.28 -17.47 -14.94
C ILE A 118 -2.40 -17.97 -14.02
N GLN A 119 -2.86 -19.22 -14.19
CA GLN A 119 -3.99 -19.77 -13.44
C GLN A 119 -3.78 -19.69 -11.92
N ARG A 120 -2.53 -19.76 -11.43
CA ARG A 120 -2.21 -19.60 -10.01
C ARG A 120 -2.63 -18.23 -9.47
N TYR A 121 -2.41 -17.15 -10.23
CA TYR A 121 -2.76 -15.79 -9.80
C TYR A 121 -4.26 -15.58 -9.69
N HIS A 122 -5.06 -16.29 -10.51
CA HIS A 122 -6.52 -16.19 -10.48
C HIS A 122 -7.14 -16.69 -9.17
N ARG A 123 -6.42 -17.50 -8.38
CA ARG A 123 -6.94 -18.09 -7.14
C ARG A 123 -7.20 -17.03 -6.06
N ALA A 124 -6.22 -16.18 -5.79
CA ALA A 124 -6.29 -15.19 -4.70
C ALA A 124 -5.66 -13.84 -5.05
N ILE A 125 -4.52 -13.83 -5.76
CA ILE A 125 -3.75 -12.61 -6.06
C ILE A 125 -4.58 -11.63 -6.91
N LEU A 126 -5.06 -12.04 -8.09
CA LEU A 126 -5.85 -11.16 -8.97
C LEU A 126 -7.18 -10.71 -8.35
N PRO A 127 -7.95 -11.58 -7.66
CA PRO A 127 -9.11 -11.14 -6.90
C PRO A 127 -8.81 -10.00 -5.92
N LEU A 128 -7.72 -10.10 -5.16
CA LEU A 128 -7.29 -9.04 -4.24
C LEU A 128 -6.87 -7.77 -4.99
N VAL A 129 -6.04 -7.88 -6.03
CA VAL A 129 -5.62 -6.72 -6.85
C VAL A 129 -6.83 -5.95 -7.39
N ARG A 130 -7.85 -6.67 -7.89
CA ARG A 130 -9.08 -6.06 -8.42
C ARG A 130 -9.87 -5.33 -7.33
N ARG A 131 -10.04 -5.95 -6.16
CA ARG A 131 -10.74 -5.31 -5.03
C ARG A 131 -10.01 -4.07 -4.54
N ALA A 132 -8.69 -4.14 -4.45
CA ALA A 132 -7.85 -3.02 -4.08
C ALA A 132 -7.97 -1.86 -5.09
N ALA A 133 -7.98 -2.14 -6.39
CA ALA A 133 -8.19 -1.12 -7.42
C ALA A 133 -9.57 -0.44 -7.31
N VAL A 134 -10.63 -1.22 -7.08
CA VAL A 134 -11.98 -0.66 -6.83
C VAL A 134 -11.98 0.26 -5.61
N ALA A 135 -11.40 -0.19 -4.49
CA ALA A 135 -11.33 0.62 -3.27
C ALA A 135 -10.46 1.88 -3.40
N ALA A 136 -9.42 1.85 -4.23
CA ALA A 136 -8.58 3.00 -4.55
C ALA A 136 -9.23 4.00 -5.52
N GLY A 137 -10.40 3.66 -6.08
CA GLY A 137 -11.12 4.47 -7.06
C GLY A 137 -10.52 4.40 -8.47
N GLY A 138 -9.73 3.37 -8.79
CA GLY A 138 -9.09 3.23 -10.10
C GLY A 138 -7.95 2.22 -10.13
N PRO A 139 -7.34 2.00 -11.31
CA PRO A 139 -6.22 1.08 -11.45
C PRO A 139 -5.05 1.50 -10.54
N LEU A 140 -4.47 0.51 -9.86
CA LEU A 140 -3.24 0.68 -9.10
C LEU A 140 -2.05 0.76 -10.06
N LYS A 141 -1.02 1.48 -9.64
CA LYS A 141 0.27 1.56 -10.34
C LYS A 141 1.25 0.49 -9.87
#